data_AF-A0A350X2A4-F1
#
_entry.id   AF-A0A350X2A4-F1
#
_cell.length_a   1.000
_cell.length_b   1.000
_cell.length_c   1.000
_cell.angle_alpha   90.00
_cell.angle_beta   90.00
_cell.angle_gamma   90.00
#
_symmetry.space_group_name_H-M   'P 1'
#
loop_
_entity.id
_entity.type
_entity.pdbx_description
1 polymer ?
#
loop_
_entity_poly.entity_id
_entity_poly.type
_entity_poly.pdbx_seq_one_letter_code
_entity_poly.pdbx_strand_id
1 'polypeptide(L)' 'YKELYDYFEGLISLEESKELIKRNSRRYAKRQYTWFNNQMDVKWFMVDVNQFDQTINAVMNYLKE' A
#
# COMPACT_ATOMS: atom_id res chain seq x y z
N TYR A 1 -8.52 4.66 10.81
CA TYR A 1 -9.16 5.93 11.20
C TYR A 1 -8.96 6.26 12.68
N LYS A 2 -8.01 5.61 13.37
CA LYS A 2 -7.79 5.85 14.80
C LYS A 2 -7.32 7.29 15.05
N GLU A 3 -6.51 7.80 14.13
CA GLU A 3 -5.98 9.15 14.12
C GLU A 3 -7.06 10.23 14.01
N LEU A 4 -8.22 9.92 13.41
CA LEU A 4 -9.35 10.86 13.34
C LEU A 4 -10.14 10.89 14.65
N TYR A 5 -10.18 9.79 15.40
CA TYR A 5 -10.80 9.80 16.73
C TYR A 5 -10.08 10.77 17.65
N ASP A 6 -8.74 10.73 17.69
CA ASP A 6 -7.92 11.64 18.48
C ASP A 6 -8.16 13.12 18.10
N TYR A 7 -8.46 13.40 16.82
CA TYR A 7 -8.85 14.75 16.37
C TYR A 7 -10.25 15.14 16.87
N PHE A 8 -11.23 14.24 16.74
CA PHE A 8 -12.60 14.52 17.20
C PHE A 8 -12.72 14.64 18.72
N GLU A 9 -11.83 14.00 19.47
CA GLU A 9 -11.69 14.16 20.93
C GLU A 9 -10.92 15.43 21.32
N GLY A 10 -10.38 16.18 20.33
CA GLY A 10 -9.62 17.41 20.57
C GLY A 10 -8.21 17.20 21.11
N LEU A 11 -7.68 15.96 21.07
CA LEU A 11 -6.35 15.62 21.56
C LEU A 11 -5.23 16.04 20.61
N ILE A 12 -5.53 16.08 19.30
CA ILE A 12 -4.59 16.50 18.25
C ILE A 12 -5.28 17.41 17.24
N SER A 13 -4.50 18.20 16.52
CA SER A 13 -5.01 19.02 15.42
C SER A 13 -5.38 18.19 14.19
N LEU A 14 -6.22 18.75 13.31
CA LEU A 14 -6.58 18.12 12.04
C LEU A 14 -5.34 17.86 11.17
N GLU A 15 -4.37 18.78 11.20
CA GLU A 15 -3.16 18.68 10.38
C GLU A 15 -2.23 17.57 10.91
N GLU A 16 -2.06 17.47 12.23
CA GLU A 16 -1.36 16.35 12.84
C GLU A 16 -2.03 15.02 12.52
N SER A 17 -3.36 14.95 12.60
CA SER A 17 -4.12 13.75 12.25
C SER A 17 -3.86 13.33 10.80
N LYS A 18 -3.90 14.26 9.84
CA LYS A 18 -3.60 13.99 8.43
C LYS A 18 -2.18 13.45 8.24
N GLU A 19 -1.19 14.06 8.89
CA GLU A 19 0.20 13.61 8.80
C GLU A 19 0.41 12.22 9.44
N LEU A 20 -0.26 11.95 10.57
CA LEU A 20 -0.27 10.63 11.18
C LEU A 20 -0.86 9.57 10.26
N ILE A 21 -1.99 9.86 9.60
CA ILE A 21 -2.62 8.96 8.63
C ILE A 21 -1.65 8.67 7.47
N LYS A 22 -1.09 9.70 6.84
CA LYS A 22 -0.13 9.53 5.73
C LYS A 22 1.07 8.67 6.16
N ARG A 23 1.63 8.93 7.33
CA ARG A 23 2.77 8.20 7.88
C ARG A 23 2.43 6.73 8.16
N ASN A 24 1.30 6.48 8.81
CA ASN A 24 0.89 5.14 9.20
C ASN A 24 0.49 4.31 7.97
N SER A 25 -0.14 4.90 6.96
CA SER A 25 -0.42 4.27 5.67
C SER A 25 0.88 3.84 4.96
N ARG A 26 1.90 4.71 4.89
CA ARG A 26 3.21 4.34 4.32
C ARG A 26 3.89 3.21 5.08
N ARG A 27 3.87 3.25 6.41
CA ARG A 27 4.42 2.19 7.26
C ARG A 27 3.71 0.86 7.05
N TYR A 28 2.38 0.90 6.93
CA TYR A 28 1.58 -0.29 6.67
C TYR A 28 1.89 -0.89 5.29
N ALA A 29 1.93 -0.06 4.24
CA ALA A 29 2.33 -0.50 2.90
C ALA A 29 3.72 -1.14 2.88
N LYS A 30 4.70 -0.53 3.56
CA LYS A 30 6.05 -1.11 3.70
C LYS A 30 6.01 -2.47 4.41
N ARG A 31 5.25 -2.60 5.51
CA ARG A 31 5.12 -3.88 6.22
C ARG A 31 4.51 -4.97 5.35
N GLN A 32 3.45 -4.64 4.59
CA GLN A 32 2.85 -5.57 3.64
C GLN A 32 3.89 -6.03 2.61
N TYR A 33 4.59 -5.09 1.98
CA TYR A 33 5.65 -5.39 1.02
C TYR A 33 6.75 -6.29 1.60
N THR A 34 7.27 -5.95 2.78
CA THR A 34 8.29 -6.77 3.46
C THR A 34 7.77 -8.15 3.82
N TRP A 35 6.52 -8.28 4.26
CA TRP A 35 5.94 -9.56 4.61
C TRP A 35 5.78 -10.46 3.38
N PHE A 36 5.24 -9.93 2.27
CA PHE A 36 5.12 -10.68 1.02
C PHE A 36 6.49 -11.12 0.47
N ASN A 37 7.52 -10.26 0.51
CA ASN A 37 8.87 -10.63 0.05
C ASN A 37 9.53 -11.74 0.88
N ASN A 38 9.28 -11.75 2.19
CA ASN A 38 10.05 -12.59 3.11
C ASN A 38 9.32 -13.87 3.51
N GLN A 39 7.99 -13.92 3.42
CA GLN A 39 7.18 -14.99 4.00
C GLN A 39 6.37 -15.76 2.94
N MET A 40 6.35 -15.28 1.70
CA MET A 40 5.66 -15.95 0.61
C MET A 40 6.55 -16.02 -0.62
N ASP A 41 6.45 -17.12 -1.36
CA ASP A 41 7.01 -17.20 -2.70
C ASP A 41 6.01 -16.59 -3.68
N VAL A 42 6.14 -15.27 -3.91
CA VAL A 42 5.25 -14.52 -4.79
C VAL A 42 6.01 -13.99 -6.00
N LYS A 43 5.39 -14.11 -7.18
CA LYS A 43 5.87 -13.45 -8.39
C LYS A 43 5.42 -11.99 -8.40
N TRP A 44 6.38 -11.07 -8.36
CA TRP A 44 6.10 -9.64 -8.49
C TRP A 44 5.97 -9.23 -9.96
N PHE A 45 4.96 -8.41 -10.24
CA PHE A 45 4.76 -7.76 -11.53
C PHE A 45 4.98 -6.25 -11.35
N MET A 46 5.85 -5.68 -12.18
CA MET A 46 6.00 -4.23 -12.22
C MET A 46 4.82 -3.61 -12.94
N VAL A 47 4.18 -2.64 -12.30
CA VAL A 47 3.02 -1.93 -12.85
C VAL A 47 3.47 -0.58 -13.38
N ASP A 48 3.33 -0.37 -14.68
CA ASP A 48 3.38 0.97 -15.27
C ASP A 48 1.96 1.51 -15.38
N VAL A 49 1.69 2.63 -14.72
CA VAL A 49 0.36 3.28 -14.72
C VAL A 49 0.00 3.81 -16.11
N ASN A 50 0.99 4.22 -16.91
CA ASN A 50 0.75 4.72 -18.26
C ASN A 50 0.56 3.59 -19.28
N GLN A 51 1.01 2.37 -18.95
CA GLN A 51 0.99 1.21 -19.85
C GLN A 51 0.45 -0.03 -19.12
N PHE A 52 -0.69 0.11 -18.46
CA PHE A 52 -1.25 -0.94 -17.62
C PHE A 52 -1.57 -2.24 -18.38
N ASP A 53 -1.94 -2.14 -19.66
CA ASP A 53 -2.20 -3.30 -20.53
C ASP A 53 -1.00 -4.26 -20.62
N GLN A 54 0.23 -3.73 -20.55
CA GLN A 54 1.43 -4.56 -20.55
C GLN A 54 1.55 -5.40 -19.28
N THR A 55 1.13 -4.83 -18.15
CA THR A 55 1.08 -5.53 -16.86
C THR A 55 0.06 -6.67 -16.93
N ILE A 56 -1.13 -6.40 -17.49
CA ILE A 56 -2.16 -7.43 -17.68
C ILE A 56 -1.63 -8.57 -18.54
N ASN A 57 -1.01 -8.25 -19.69
CA ASN A 57 -0.44 -9.24 -20.59
C ASN A 57 0.65 -10.07 -19.91
N ALA A 58 1.53 -9.45 -19.12
CA ALA A 58 2.56 -10.15 -18.36
C ALA A 58 1.96 -11.15 -17.36
N VAL A 59 0.91 -10.75 -16.63
CA VAL A 59 0.19 -11.65 -15.70
C VAL A 59 -0.50 -12.78 -16.46
N MET A 60 -1.18 -12.47 -17.57
CA MET A 60 -1.88 -13.46 -18.40
C MET A 60 -0.94 -14.50 -19.00
N ASN A 61 0.28 -14.11 -19.37
CA ASN A 61 1.29 -15.05 -19.86
C ASN A 61 1.79 -15.95 -18.72
N TYR A 62 2.06 -15.38 -17.55
CA TYR A 62 2.48 -16.15 -16.38
C TYR A 62 1.45 -17.19 -15.92
N LEU A 63 0.15 -16.92 -16.08
CA LEU A 63 -0.91 -17.88 -15.73
C LEU A 63 -1.10 -19.01 -16.77
N LYS A 64 -0.56 -18.86 -17.98
CA LYS A 64 -0.67 -19.85 -19.07
C LYS A 64 0.51 -20.81 -19.10
N GLU A 65 1.65 -20.43 -18.54
CA GLU A 65 2.77 -21.32 -18.20
C GLU A 65 2.42 -22.23 -17.03
#